data_AF-A0A356X371-F1
#
_entry.id   AF-A0A356X371-F1
#
_cell.length_a   1.000
_cell.length_b   1.000
_cell.length_c   1.000
_cell.angle_alpha   90.00
_cell.angle_beta   90.00
_cell.angle_gamma   90.00
#
_symmetry.space_group_name_H-M   'P 1'
#
loop_
_entity.id
_entity.type
_entity.pdbx_description
1 polymer ?
#
loop_
_entity_poly.entity_id
_entity_poly.type
_entity_poly.pdbx_seq_one_letter_code
_entity_poly.pdbx_strand_id
1 'polypeptide(L)'
;AEVNMGMGENEFNRMYLYARAMDVQKGGVGVLLNVQDDHPLTIAWVPEDGDSIDLIEVEGITLDQSGFMEGFAIAPDGQSAYYLKRSNGIIYQFEWPL
;
A
#
# COMPACT_ATOMS: atom_id res chain seq x y z
N ALA A 1 -35.44 -1.65 -31.54
CA ALA A 1 -34.88 -2.53 -30.50
C ALA A 1 -33.45 -2.09 -30.29
N GLU A 2 -33.23 -1.23 -29.32
CA GLU A 2 -31.90 -0.73 -28.99
C GLU A 2 -31.21 -1.76 -28.10
N VAL A 3 -30.02 -2.20 -28.53
CA VAL A 3 -29.18 -3.11 -27.78
C VAL A 3 -28.52 -2.31 -26.66
N ASN A 4 -29.09 -2.41 -25.47
CA ASN A 4 -28.52 -1.84 -24.25
C ASN A 4 -27.32 -2.72 -23.86
N MET A 5 -26.14 -2.43 -24.40
CA MET A 5 -24.89 -3.00 -23.92
C MET A 5 -24.58 -2.34 -22.58
N GLY A 6 -25.12 -2.92 -21.50
CA GLY A 6 -24.62 -2.68 -20.16
C GLY A 6 -23.19 -3.20 -20.10
N MET A 7 -22.22 -2.32 -20.40
CA MET A 7 -20.86 -2.47 -19.90
C MET A 7 -21.00 -2.52 -18.37
N GLY A 8 -20.80 -3.71 -17.81
CA GLY A 8 -20.91 -3.94 -16.38
C GLY A 8 -20.04 -2.94 -15.62
N GLU A 9 -20.63 -2.30 -14.62
CA GLU A 9 -20.05 -1.30 -13.73
C GLU A 9 -18.86 -1.81 -12.87
N ASN A 10 -18.22 -2.92 -13.24
CA ASN A 10 -17.20 -3.61 -12.46
C ASN A 10 -15.74 -3.34 -12.90
N GLU A 11 -15.49 -2.53 -13.93
CA GLU A 11 -14.12 -2.30 -14.44
C GLU A 11 -13.53 -0.90 -14.16
N PHE A 12 -14.27 0.01 -13.51
CA PHE A 12 -13.86 1.42 -13.32
C PHE A 12 -13.59 1.86 -11.88
N ASN A 13 -13.45 0.93 -10.92
CA ASN A 13 -13.14 1.29 -9.52
C ASN A 13 -11.74 0.85 -9.06
N ARG A 14 -10.76 0.80 -9.98
CA ARG A 14 -9.33 0.76 -9.63
C ARG A 14 -8.80 2.19 -9.48
N MET A 15 -9.31 2.92 -8.50
CA MET A 15 -8.83 4.27 -8.24
C MET A 15 -7.38 4.21 -7.71
N TYR A 16 -6.47 4.83 -8.46
CA TYR A 16 -5.10 5.23 -8.13
C TYR A 16 -4.30 4.37 -7.14
N LEU A 17 -4.13 3.08 -7.45
CA LEU A 17 -3.05 2.27 -6.89
C LEU A 17 -1.74 2.60 -7.62
N TYR A 18 -0.80 3.27 -6.97
CA TYR A 18 0.55 3.42 -7.51
C TYR A 18 1.62 3.32 -6.43
N ALA A 19 2.77 2.75 -6.79
CA ALA A 19 3.89 2.59 -5.89
C ALA A 19 4.49 3.94 -5.49
N ARG A 20 4.77 4.11 -4.19
CA ARG A 20 5.33 5.33 -3.59
C ARG A 20 6.75 5.15 -3.09
N ALA A 21 7.02 4.01 -2.47
CA ALA A 21 8.32 3.64 -1.93
C ALA A 21 8.43 2.12 -1.93
N MET A 22 9.65 1.62 -1.79
CA MET A 22 9.89 0.19 -1.67
C MET A 22 11.09 -0.06 -0.76
N ASP A 23 11.06 -1.19 -0.09
CA ASP A 23 12.17 -1.68 0.70
C ASP A 23 12.39 -3.17 0.42
N VAL A 24 13.66 -3.55 0.30
CA VAL A 24 14.06 -4.93 -0.02
C VAL A 24 14.44 -5.61 1.28
N GLN A 25 13.87 -6.79 1.49
CA GLN A 25 14.15 -7.62 2.65
C GLN A 25 14.57 -9.01 2.20
N LYS A 26 15.12 -9.79 3.13
CA LYS A 26 15.37 -11.20 2.85
C LYS A 26 14.02 -11.88 2.55
N GLY A 27 13.93 -12.51 1.39
CA GLY A 27 12.73 -13.25 0.96
C GLY A 27 11.69 -12.42 0.19
N GLY A 28 11.91 -11.13 -0.06
CA GLY A 28 11.00 -10.36 -0.91
C GLY A 28 11.18 -8.85 -0.86
N VAL A 29 10.20 -8.15 -1.43
CA VAL A 29 10.16 -6.69 -1.53
C VAL A 29 8.82 -6.19 -1.03
N GLY A 30 8.85 -5.27 -0.07
CA GLY A 30 7.66 -4.53 0.35
C GLY A 30 7.54 -3.25 -0.46
N VAL A 31 6.39 -3.03 -1.09
CA VAL A 31 6.09 -1.83 -1.88
C VAL A 31 4.96 -1.07 -1.22
N LEU A 32 5.25 0.13 -0.72
CA LEU A 32 4.21 1.03 -0.21
C LEU A 32 3.35 1.52 -1.38
N LEU A 33 2.05 1.26 -1.30
CA LEU A 33 1.09 1.72 -2.28
C LEU A 33 0.41 2.99 -1.79
N ASN A 34 0.25 3.95 -2.69
CA ASN A 34 -0.77 4.95 -2.51
C ASN A 34 -2.11 4.36 -2.95
N VAL A 35 -3.12 4.50 -2.11
CA VAL A 35 -4.50 4.08 -2.37
C VAL A 35 -5.40 5.32 -2.28
N GLN A 36 -6.70 5.16 -2.51
CA GLN A 36 -7.63 6.25 -2.32
C GLN A 36 -7.61 6.78 -0.88
N ASP A 37 -8.07 8.02 -0.73
CA ASP A 37 -8.45 8.55 0.56
C ASP A 37 -9.46 7.60 1.24
N ASP A 38 -9.41 7.50 2.57
CA ASP A 38 -10.22 6.60 3.41
C ASP A 38 -9.89 5.09 3.31
N HIS A 39 -8.90 4.68 2.51
CA HIS A 39 -8.34 3.33 2.59
C HIS A 39 -7.14 3.26 3.56
N PRO A 40 -6.93 2.09 4.21
CA PRO A 40 -5.76 1.88 5.06
C PRO A 40 -4.46 1.93 4.26
N LEU A 41 -3.35 2.26 4.93
CA LEU A 41 -2.01 2.09 4.38
C LEU A 41 -1.89 0.66 3.84
N THR A 42 -1.50 0.54 2.58
CA THR A 42 -1.42 -0.76 1.91
C THR A 42 0.00 -1.00 1.42
N ILE A 43 0.53 -2.19 1.70
CA ILE A 43 1.83 -2.65 1.23
C ILE A 43 1.61 -3.87 0.35
N ALA A 44 2.14 -3.84 -0.88
CA ALA A 44 2.27 -5.03 -1.68
C ALA A 44 3.56 -5.75 -1.29
N TRP A 45 3.44 -6.97 -0.79
CA TRP A 45 4.56 -7.86 -0.58
C TRP A 45 4.75 -8.75 -1.81
N VAL A 46 5.92 -8.65 -2.43
CA VAL A 46 6.34 -9.49 -3.55
C VAL A 46 7.40 -10.46 -3.02
N PRO A 47 7.09 -11.75 -2.84
CA PRO A 47 8.08 -12.75 -2.44
C PRO A 47 9.20 -12.89 -3.48
N GLU A 48 10.34 -13.42 -3.05
CA GLU A 48 11.54 -13.58 -3.89
C GLU A 48 11.31 -14.47 -5.12
N ASP A 49 10.37 -15.42 -5.05
CA ASP A 49 9.99 -16.26 -6.20
C ASP A 49 9.15 -15.50 -7.24
N GLY A 50 8.49 -14.40 -6.85
CA GLY A 50 7.62 -13.60 -7.69
C GLY A 50 6.31 -14.30 -8.10
N ASP A 51 5.96 -15.42 -7.47
CA ASP A 51 4.80 -16.23 -7.88
C ASP A 51 3.47 -15.66 -7.37
N SER A 52 3.50 -14.76 -6.38
CA SER A 52 2.33 -14.09 -5.82
C SER A 52 2.59 -12.62 -5.50
N ILE A 53 1.52 -11.89 -5.16
CA ILE A 53 1.59 -10.58 -4.53
C ILE A 53 0.55 -10.58 -3.42
N ASP A 54 0.99 -10.37 -2.18
CA ASP A 54 0.10 -10.22 -1.03
C ASP A 54 -0.13 -8.74 -0.74
N LEU A 55 -1.38 -8.34 -0.52
CA LEU A 55 -1.72 -6.99 -0.09
C LEU A 55 -1.92 -6.99 1.43
N ILE A 56 -1.09 -6.21 2.12
CA ILE A 56 -1.09 -6.06 3.57
C ILE A 56 -1.69 -4.69 3.90
N GLU A 57 -2.87 -4.70 4.51
CA GLU A 57 -3.58 -3.49 4.95
C GLU A 57 -3.26 -3.21 6.43
N VAL A 58 -2.70 -2.04 6.71
CA VAL A 58 -2.39 -1.61 8.07
C VAL A 58 -3.55 -0.80 8.62
N GLU A 59 -4.44 -1.53 9.30
CA GLU A 59 -5.66 -0.99 9.89
C GLU A 59 -5.39 0.15 10.88
N GLY A 60 -6.32 1.10 10.92
CA GLY A 60 -6.21 2.29 11.78
C GLY A 60 -5.23 3.36 11.29
N ILE A 61 -4.52 3.12 10.19
CA ILE A 61 -3.68 4.11 9.50
C ILE A 61 -4.33 4.44 8.16
N THR A 62 -5.19 5.45 8.13
CA THR A 62 -5.77 5.93 6.87
C THR A 62 -4.94 7.05 6.25
N LEU A 63 -4.89 7.07 4.92
CA LEU A 63 -4.40 8.22 4.18
C LEU A 63 -5.33 9.40 4.47
N ASP A 64 -4.79 10.46 5.09
CA ASP A 64 -5.51 11.73 5.14
C ASP A 64 -5.32 12.48 3.82
N GLN A 65 -6.35 13.22 3.38
CA GLN A 65 -6.35 13.97 2.11
C GLN A 65 -5.19 14.97 1.97
N SER A 66 -4.49 15.28 3.08
CA SER A 66 -3.38 16.23 3.13
C SER A 66 -2.00 15.56 3.22
N GLY A 67 -1.94 14.24 3.38
CA GLY A 67 -0.82 13.55 4.01
C GLY A 67 -0.55 12.20 3.39
N PHE A 68 -0.08 12.22 2.14
CA PHE A 68 0.49 11.05 1.51
C PHE A 68 1.60 10.45 2.38
N MET A 69 1.59 9.12 2.49
CA MET A 69 2.67 8.37 3.10
C MET A 69 3.80 8.25 2.07
N GLU A 70 4.99 8.66 2.48
CA GLU A 70 6.21 8.67 1.68
C GLU A 70 7.29 7.98 2.49
N GLY A 71 8.30 7.41 1.83
CA GLY A 71 9.35 6.67 2.53
C GLY A 71 8.80 5.41 3.22
N PHE A 72 9.46 4.30 3.01
CA PHE A 72 9.07 3.04 3.62
C PHE A 72 10.34 2.24 3.91
N ALA A 73 10.41 1.65 5.10
CA ALA A 73 11.51 0.78 5.49
C ALA A 73 11.00 -0.27 6.48
N ILE A 74 11.41 -1.51 6.27
CA ILE A 74 11.20 -2.61 7.19
C ILE A 74 12.44 -2.71 8.09
N ALA A 75 12.23 -2.84 9.39
CA ALA A 75 13.31 -2.98 10.35
C ALA A 75 14.13 -4.25 10.06
N PRO A 76 15.46 -4.25 10.26
CA PRO A 76 16.29 -5.43 10.02
C PRO A 76 15.93 -6.67 10.86
N ASP A 77 15.26 -6.48 11.99
CA ASP A 77 14.73 -7.57 12.82
C ASP A 77 13.45 -8.20 12.27
N GLY A 78 12.84 -7.56 11.26
CA GLY A 78 11.61 -7.99 10.62
C GLY A 78 10.37 -7.89 11.51
N GLN A 79 10.42 -7.15 12.62
CA GLN A 79 9.31 -7.04 13.60
C GLN A 79 8.55 -5.72 13.50
N SER A 80 9.10 -4.75 12.78
CA SER A 80 8.49 -3.43 12.63
C SER A 80 8.76 -2.86 11.25
N ALA A 81 7.91 -1.92 10.85
CA ALA A 81 8.13 -1.12 9.66
C ALA A 81 7.81 0.35 9.95
N TYR A 82 8.37 1.22 9.11
CA TYR A 82 8.32 2.66 9.27
C TYR A 82 7.84 3.34 8.00
N TYR A 83 7.13 4.45 8.17
CA TYR A 83 6.77 5.34 7.07
C TYR A 83 6.89 6.80 7.49
N LEU A 84 7.21 7.67 6.53
CA LEU A 84 7.20 9.12 6.73
C LEU A 84 5.83 9.68 6.31
N LYS A 85 5.20 10.42 7.22
CA LYS A 85 3.98 11.15 6.91
C LYS A 85 4.34 12.53 6.37
N ARG A 86 4.10 12.76 5.08
CA ARG A 86 4.52 14.01 4.40
C ARG A 86 3.93 15.27 5.04
N SER A 87 2.67 15.22 5.49
CA SER A 87 1.96 16.40 5.99
C SER A 87 2.57 17.00 7.26
N ASN A 88 3.26 16.20 8.07
CA ASN A 88 3.88 16.66 9.32
C ASN A 88 5.38 16.35 9.44
N GLY A 89 5.95 15.60 8.49
CA GLY A 89 7.38 15.26 8.49
C GLY A 89 7.79 14.26 9.59
N ILE A 90 6.83 13.57 10.20
CA ILE A 90 7.08 12.61 11.29
C ILE A 90 7.20 11.19 10.71
N ILE A 91 8.16 10.43 11.25
CA ILE A 91 8.29 8.99 11.00
C ILE A 91 7.45 8.24 12.03
N TYR A 92 6.60 7.35 11.54
CA TYR A 92 5.75 6.48 12.34
C TYR A 92 6.24 5.03 12.25
N GLN A 93 5.91 4.23 13.26
CA GLN A 93 6.23 2.82 13.35
C GLN A 93 4.93 2.00 13.49
N PHE A 94 4.91 0.80 12.91
CA PHE A 94 3.89 -0.21 13.13
C PHE A 94 4.51 -1.62 13.14
N GLU A 95 3.79 -2.61 13.67
CA GLU A 95 4.23 -4.01 13.72
C GLU A 95 4.32 -4.61 12.31
N TRP A 96 5.29 -5.51 12.10
CA TRP A 96 5.52 -6.13 10.79
C TRP A 96 6.00 -7.59 10.94
N PRO A 97 5.60 -8.50 10.02
CA PRO A 97 4.35 -8.42 9.26
C PRO A 97 3.13 -8.47 10.21
N LEU A 98 1.93 -8.13 9.71
CA LEU A 98 0.68 -8.21 10.49
C LEU A 98 0.19 -9.64 10.70
#